data_AF-A0A0L0EU82-F1
#
_entry.id   AF-A0A0L0EU82-F1
#
_cell.length_a   1.000
_cell.length_b   1.000
_cell.length_c   1.000
_cell.angle_alpha   90.00
_cell.angle_beta   90.00
_cell.angle_gamma   90.00
#
_symmetry.space_group_name_H-M   'P 1'
#
loop_
_entity.id
_entity.type
_entity.pdbx_description
1 polymer ?
#
loop_
_entity_poly.entity_id
_entity_poly.type
_entity_poly.pdbx_seq_one_letter_code
_entity_poly.pdbx_strand_id
1 'polypeptide(L)'
;MNTPTNHLAPVQRIAEYDSGELVYAIGKIQPSFPTLNLEKQYEAAAQSIKANPDDFHTVFNYQVKTDNQPQLTYRPFLYLAQQATWVLTINLVDTYVLIPDTPTQLDALINTTSQTQTAYIVNGQMTGIDVPYYGDGTALPMVCVKHLINSADITAPTLTDGQHANSQLPLPALKPNVGLSAKDRASNYFLSHFYQIVVTNERTLLLKDVQAIHVQPSNAEPVRQSFEFILTNSERMRYACSIDVTNQYPFVSSRLSPFAKSN
;
A
#
# COMPACT_ATOMS: atom_id res chain seq x y z
N MET A 1 44.47 -40.37 2.69
CA MET A 1 43.65 -39.59 3.63
C MET A 1 43.17 -38.37 2.88
N ASN A 2 41.93 -38.39 2.38
CA ASN A 2 41.30 -37.25 1.71
C ASN A 2 40.21 -36.72 2.64
N THR A 3 40.40 -35.51 3.17
CA THR A 3 39.36 -34.77 3.88
C THR A 3 38.41 -34.16 2.85
N PRO A 4 37.09 -34.36 2.95
CA PRO A 4 36.15 -33.68 2.07
C PRO A 4 35.99 -32.24 2.53
N THR A 5 36.30 -31.30 1.63
CA THR A 5 35.96 -29.88 1.74
C THR A 5 34.44 -29.74 1.66
N ASN A 6 33.84 -29.38 2.78
CA ASN A 6 32.41 -29.09 2.91
C ASN A 6 32.14 -27.74 2.21
N HIS A 7 31.74 -27.76 0.94
CA HIS A 7 31.22 -26.59 0.24
C HIS A 7 29.80 -26.33 0.73
N LEU A 8 29.68 -25.60 1.84
CA LEU A 8 28.43 -24.93 2.17
C LEU A 8 28.18 -23.88 1.09
N ALA A 9 27.06 -24.05 0.38
CA ALA A 9 26.54 -23.05 -0.55
C ALA A 9 26.42 -21.71 0.20
N PRO A 10 26.67 -20.57 -0.48
CA PRO A 10 26.50 -19.27 0.15
C PRO A 10 25.03 -19.12 0.54
N VAL A 11 24.76 -19.06 1.84
CA VAL A 11 23.49 -18.57 2.36
C VAL A 11 23.33 -17.16 1.81
N GLN A 12 22.35 -16.99 0.93
CA GLN A 12 21.96 -15.69 0.40
C GLN A 12 21.62 -14.82 1.62
N ARG A 13 22.45 -13.80 1.92
CA ARG A 13 22.17 -12.86 3.00
C ARG A 13 20.77 -12.31 2.77
N ILE A 14 19.85 -12.63 3.68
CA ILE A 14 18.59 -11.92 3.83
C ILE A 14 18.99 -10.45 3.92
N ALA A 15 18.50 -9.60 3.02
CA ALA A 15 18.78 -8.17 3.09
C ALA A 15 18.42 -7.70 4.50
N GLU A 16 19.38 -7.07 5.20
CA GLU A 16 19.15 -6.47 6.51
C GLU A 16 18.15 -5.33 6.31
N TYR A 17 16.87 -5.60 6.52
CA TYR A 17 15.86 -4.55 6.61
C TYR A 17 16.06 -3.84 7.93
N ASP A 18 16.48 -2.58 7.90
CA ASP A 18 16.66 -1.80 9.11
C ASP A 18 15.30 -1.50 9.74
N SER A 19 15.18 -1.80 11.03
CA SER A 19 14.00 -1.42 11.80
C SER A 19 13.86 0.09 11.73
N GLY A 20 12.70 0.56 11.27
CA GLY A 20 12.37 1.97 11.20
C GLY A 20 12.30 2.56 9.80
N GLU A 21 12.67 1.82 8.75
CA GLU A 21 12.48 2.26 7.37
C GLU A 21 11.00 2.54 7.05
N LEU A 22 10.75 3.63 6.33
CA LEU A 22 9.39 4.05 5.98
C LEU A 22 8.92 3.35 4.70
N VAL A 23 7.68 2.88 4.71
CA VAL A 23 7.03 2.20 3.59
C VAL A 23 5.82 3.00 3.11
N TYR A 24 5.74 3.20 1.79
CA TYR A 24 4.56 3.72 1.10
C TYR A 24 4.27 2.83 -0.12
N ALA A 25 3.39 1.84 0.06
CA ALA A 25 3.14 0.76 -0.89
C ALA A 25 1.68 0.73 -1.35
N ILE A 26 1.42 0.18 -2.55
CA ILE A 26 0.06 0.04 -3.09
C ILE A 26 -0.15 -1.42 -3.48
N GLY A 27 -1.19 -2.06 -2.95
CA GLY A 27 -1.45 -3.46 -3.23
C GLY A 27 -2.79 -3.93 -2.69
N LYS A 28 -3.04 -5.23 -2.75
CA LYS A 28 -4.25 -5.86 -2.17
C LYS A 28 -3.91 -6.40 -0.80
N ILE A 29 -4.85 -6.28 0.13
CA ILE A 29 -4.68 -6.75 1.51
C ILE A 29 -5.67 -7.88 1.76
N GLN A 30 -5.16 -9.02 2.23
CA GLN A 30 -5.99 -10.16 2.60
C GLN A 30 -5.50 -10.80 3.90
N PRO A 31 -6.41 -11.31 4.75
CA PRO A 31 -6.04 -12.14 5.87
C PRO A 31 -5.66 -13.54 5.39
N SER A 32 -4.72 -14.15 6.09
CA SER A 32 -4.32 -15.54 5.99
C SER A 32 -4.23 -16.13 7.39
N PHE A 33 -4.49 -17.43 7.55
CA PHE A 33 -4.44 -18.09 8.85
C PHE A 33 -3.12 -18.85 9.01
N PRO A 34 -2.26 -18.49 10.00
CA PRO A 34 -0.95 -19.13 10.17
C PRO A 34 -1.00 -20.58 10.63
N THR A 35 -2.17 -21.09 11.06
CA THR A 35 -2.32 -22.48 11.49
C THR A 35 -3.65 -23.06 11.04
N LEU A 36 -3.66 -24.37 10.74
CA LEU A 36 -4.87 -25.11 10.43
C LEU A 36 -5.92 -25.01 11.56
N ASN A 37 -5.49 -24.99 12.82
CA ASN A 37 -6.41 -24.87 13.95
C ASN A 37 -7.15 -23.52 13.95
N LEU A 38 -6.47 -22.43 13.61
CA LEU A 38 -7.09 -21.10 13.52
C LEU A 38 -8.00 -21.01 12.30
N GLU A 39 -7.58 -21.57 11.16
CA GLU A 39 -8.40 -21.70 9.96
C GLU A 39 -9.70 -22.46 10.25
N LYS A 40 -9.64 -23.61 10.95
CA LYS A 40 -10.83 -24.37 11.36
C LYS A 40 -11.72 -23.64 12.35
N GLN A 41 -11.15 -22.85 13.26
CA GLN A 41 -11.97 -21.99 14.14
C GLN A 41 -12.70 -20.91 13.35
N TYR A 42 -12.05 -20.32 12.34
CA TYR A 42 -12.69 -19.37 11.45
C TYR A 42 -13.82 -20.00 10.61
N GLU A 43 -13.58 -21.16 10.00
CA GLU A 43 -14.61 -21.90 9.27
C GLU A 43 -15.83 -22.19 10.16
N ALA A 44 -15.60 -22.64 11.40
CA ALA A 44 -16.66 -22.90 12.36
C ALA A 44 -17.43 -21.61 12.76
N ALA A 45 -16.72 -20.49 12.92
CA ALA A 45 -17.33 -19.19 13.19
C ALA A 45 -18.24 -18.75 12.03
N ALA A 46 -17.73 -18.80 10.79
CA ALA A 46 -18.51 -18.50 9.59
C ALA A 46 -19.76 -19.38 9.48
N GLN A 47 -19.62 -20.69 9.72
CA GLN A 47 -20.75 -21.63 9.72
C GLN A 47 -21.80 -21.29 10.80
N SER A 48 -21.35 -20.94 12.01
CA SER A 48 -22.24 -20.63 13.13
C SER A 48 -23.17 -19.43 12.86
N ILE A 49 -22.70 -18.47 12.06
CA ILE A 49 -23.45 -17.27 11.66
C ILE A 49 -24.03 -17.36 10.25
N LYS A 50 -23.88 -18.52 9.58
CA LYS A 50 -24.32 -18.76 8.20
C LYS A 50 -23.71 -17.77 7.19
N ALA A 51 -22.48 -17.33 7.42
CA ALA A 51 -21.72 -16.51 6.48
C ALA A 51 -20.99 -17.37 5.45
N ASN A 52 -20.69 -16.79 4.29
CA ASN A 52 -19.75 -17.39 3.35
C ASN A 52 -18.34 -17.35 3.98
N PRO A 53 -17.58 -18.45 4.03
CA PRO A 53 -16.20 -18.44 4.52
C PRO A 53 -15.27 -17.45 3.79
N ASP A 54 -15.53 -17.13 2.53
CA ASP A 54 -14.74 -16.13 1.79
C ASP A 54 -15.08 -14.67 2.17
N ASP A 55 -16.18 -14.47 2.93
CA ASP A 55 -16.61 -13.16 3.43
C ASP A 55 -16.06 -12.89 4.83
N PHE A 56 -14.75 -12.67 4.89
CA PHE A 56 -14.03 -12.28 6.11
C PHE A 56 -14.63 -11.07 6.79
N HIS A 57 -15.14 -10.11 6.01
CA HIS A 57 -15.71 -8.88 6.54
C HIS A 57 -16.92 -9.18 7.44
N THR A 58 -17.85 -10.02 6.96
CA THR A 58 -19.03 -10.40 7.73
C THR A 58 -18.65 -11.15 9.01
N VAL A 59 -17.69 -12.06 8.96
CA VAL A 59 -17.27 -12.84 10.15
C VAL A 59 -16.59 -11.94 11.19
N PHE A 60 -15.60 -11.14 10.77
CA PHE A 60 -14.83 -10.29 11.68
C PHE A 60 -15.65 -9.12 12.25
N ASN A 61 -16.63 -8.61 11.50
CA ASN A 61 -17.55 -7.58 11.97
C ASN A 61 -18.86 -8.12 12.57
N TYR A 62 -19.02 -9.44 12.71
CA TYR A 62 -20.20 -10.01 13.34
C TYR A 62 -20.37 -9.49 14.76
N GLN A 63 -21.59 -9.05 15.09
CA GLN A 63 -21.90 -8.39 16.34
C GLN A 63 -23.02 -9.11 17.07
N VAL A 64 -22.85 -9.29 18.38
CA VAL A 64 -23.85 -9.85 19.29
C VAL A 64 -24.24 -8.80 20.31
N LYS A 65 -25.55 -8.72 20.58
CA LYS A 65 -26.10 -7.93 21.69
C LYS A 65 -26.38 -8.85 22.87
N THR A 66 -26.12 -8.38 24.08
CA THR A 66 -26.46 -9.12 25.29
C THR A 66 -27.92 -8.85 25.65
N ASP A 67 -28.73 -9.90 25.87
CA ASP A 67 -30.16 -9.76 26.19
C ASP A 67 -30.43 -8.86 27.40
N ASN A 68 -29.53 -8.90 28.40
CA ASN A 68 -29.63 -8.12 29.63
C ASN A 68 -29.03 -6.71 29.52
N GLN A 69 -28.33 -6.39 28.42
CA GLN A 69 -27.68 -5.11 28.17
C GLN A 69 -27.77 -4.77 26.67
N PRO A 70 -28.95 -4.39 26.15
CA PRO A 70 -29.17 -4.22 24.70
C PRO A 70 -28.36 -3.07 24.07
N GLN A 71 -27.78 -2.21 24.90
CA GLN A 71 -26.86 -1.14 24.50
C GLN A 71 -25.41 -1.64 24.33
N LEU A 72 -25.07 -2.83 24.86
CA LEU A 72 -23.76 -3.42 24.75
C LEU A 72 -23.72 -4.36 23.55
N THR A 73 -22.85 -4.04 22.60
CA THR A 73 -22.60 -4.85 21.41
C THR A 73 -21.13 -5.23 21.39
N TYR A 74 -20.81 -6.48 21.08
CA TYR A 74 -19.43 -6.96 20.99
C TYR A 74 -19.23 -7.88 19.78
N ARG A 75 -17.97 -8.04 19.35
CA ARG A 75 -17.59 -8.87 18.20
C ARG A 75 -16.97 -10.18 18.69
N PRO A 76 -17.72 -11.28 18.84
CA PRO A 76 -17.20 -12.52 19.44
C PRO A 76 -16.04 -13.14 18.65
N PHE A 77 -15.95 -12.84 17.35
CA PHE A 77 -14.95 -13.41 16.44
C PHE A 77 -13.78 -12.48 16.14
N LEU A 78 -13.71 -11.30 16.77
CA LEU A 78 -12.63 -10.33 16.53
C LEU A 78 -11.23 -10.92 16.81
N TYR A 79 -11.12 -11.87 17.75
CA TYR A 79 -9.85 -12.54 18.04
C TYR A 79 -9.27 -13.29 16.83
N LEU A 80 -10.11 -13.74 15.88
CA LEU A 80 -9.65 -14.38 14.66
C LEU A 80 -8.92 -13.37 13.76
N ALA A 81 -9.44 -12.15 13.65
CA ALA A 81 -8.79 -11.05 12.95
C ALA A 81 -7.47 -10.61 13.63
N GLN A 82 -7.42 -10.68 14.98
CA GLN A 82 -6.21 -10.38 15.76
C GLN A 82 -5.10 -11.41 15.55
N GLN A 83 -5.45 -12.67 15.28
CA GLN A 83 -4.51 -13.77 15.10
C GLN A 83 -4.25 -14.11 13.63
N ALA A 84 -4.98 -13.50 12.70
CA ALA A 84 -4.72 -13.62 11.27
C ALA A 84 -3.42 -12.90 10.89
N THR A 85 -2.70 -13.48 9.93
CA THR A 85 -1.60 -12.81 9.23
C THR A 85 -2.20 -11.93 8.15
N TRP A 86 -1.98 -10.62 8.23
CA TRP A 86 -2.46 -9.69 7.21
C TRP A 86 -1.40 -9.51 6.14
N VAL A 87 -1.71 -9.83 4.89
CA VAL A 87 -0.73 -9.90 3.82
C VAL A 87 -1.01 -8.81 2.80
N LEU A 88 0.01 -8.02 2.48
CA LEU A 88 -0.01 -7.08 1.37
C LEU A 88 0.63 -7.74 0.15
N THR A 89 -0.17 -7.93 -0.90
CA THR A 89 0.25 -8.46 -2.20
C THR A 89 0.38 -7.31 -3.21
N ILE A 90 1.57 -7.14 -3.79
CA ILE A 90 1.86 -6.13 -4.80
C ILE A 90 2.15 -6.85 -6.13
N ASN A 91 1.45 -6.47 -7.20
CA ASN A 91 1.59 -7.10 -8.52
C ASN A 91 1.51 -8.65 -8.47
N LEU A 92 0.58 -9.18 -7.66
CA LEU A 92 0.37 -10.63 -7.45
C LEU A 92 1.50 -11.36 -6.71
N VAL A 93 2.38 -10.62 -6.03
CA VAL A 93 3.46 -11.18 -5.19
C VAL A 93 3.25 -10.73 -3.75
N ASP A 94 3.18 -11.69 -2.83
CA ASP A 94 3.13 -11.41 -1.40
C ASP A 94 4.41 -10.67 -1.00
N THR A 95 4.26 -9.47 -0.43
CA THR A 95 5.36 -8.53 -0.24
C THR A 95 5.59 -8.21 1.22
N TYR A 96 4.53 -7.95 2.00
CA TYR A 96 4.65 -7.59 3.41
C TYR A 96 3.62 -8.30 4.28
N VAL A 97 4.02 -8.59 5.52
CA VAL A 97 3.09 -8.84 6.63
C VAL A 97 2.76 -7.51 7.29
N LEU A 98 1.47 -7.20 7.43
CA LEU A 98 0.97 -5.97 8.03
C LEU A 98 0.61 -6.20 9.49
N ILE A 99 1.11 -5.33 10.37
CA ILE A 99 0.88 -5.41 11.81
C ILE A 99 0.12 -4.16 12.24
N PRO A 100 -1.10 -4.28 12.79
CA PRO A 100 -1.78 -3.16 13.43
C PRO A 100 -1.20 -2.92 14.85
N ASP A 101 -0.88 -1.68 15.19
CA ASP A 101 -0.50 -1.29 16.56
C ASP A 101 -1.72 -1.01 17.45
N THR A 102 -2.84 -0.67 16.84
CA THR A 102 -4.04 -0.18 17.54
C THR A 102 -5.30 -0.90 17.09
N PRO A 103 -6.36 -0.96 17.92
CA PRO A 103 -7.65 -1.49 17.51
C PRO A 103 -8.23 -0.80 16.28
N THR A 104 -8.02 0.50 16.12
CA THR A 104 -8.47 1.27 14.94
C THR A 104 -7.77 0.81 13.66
N GLN A 105 -6.49 0.47 13.72
CA GLN A 105 -5.76 -0.05 12.56
C GLN A 105 -6.16 -1.49 12.24
N LEU A 106 -6.46 -2.30 13.26
CA LEU A 106 -7.05 -3.62 13.05
C LEU A 106 -8.42 -3.51 12.36
N ASP A 107 -9.27 -2.59 12.82
CA ASP A 107 -10.55 -2.31 12.15
C ASP A 107 -10.36 -1.85 10.70
N ALA A 108 -9.34 -1.02 10.44
CA ALA A 108 -9.00 -0.62 9.08
C ALA A 108 -8.58 -1.80 8.19
N LEU A 109 -7.81 -2.75 8.73
CA LEU A 109 -7.45 -4.02 8.06
C LEU A 109 -8.69 -4.89 7.80
N ILE A 110 -9.56 -5.07 8.80
CA ILE A 110 -10.83 -5.80 8.62
C ILE A 110 -11.66 -5.17 7.50
N ASN A 111 -11.75 -3.84 7.45
CA ASN A 111 -12.50 -3.13 6.44
C ASN A 111 -11.96 -3.36 5.02
N THR A 112 -10.68 -3.72 4.84
CA THR A 112 -10.14 -4.04 3.50
C THR A 112 -10.75 -5.28 2.89
N THR A 113 -11.31 -6.16 3.72
CA THR A 113 -11.96 -7.40 3.27
C THR A 113 -13.36 -7.18 2.68
N SER A 114 -13.96 -5.99 2.88
CA SER A 114 -15.27 -5.64 2.30
C SER A 114 -15.25 -5.50 0.78
N GLN A 115 -14.07 -5.21 0.20
CA GLN A 115 -13.86 -4.93 -1.21
C GLN A 115 -12.61 -5.66 -1.72
N THR A 116 -12.68 -6.98 -1.80
CA THR A 116 -11.55 -7.88 -2.08
C THR A 116 -10.78 -7.60 -3.39
N GLN A 117 -11.36 -6.83 -4.31
CA GLN A 117 -10.72 -6.46 -5.57
C GLN A 117 -10.01 -5.10 -5.53
N THR A 118 -10.27 -4.26 -4.53
CA THR A 118 -9.74 -2.90 -4.45
C THR A 118 -8.34 -2.88 -3.86
N ALA A 119 -7.47 -2.02 -4.39
CA ALA A 119 -6.14 -1.81 -3.83
C ALA A 119 -6.20 -0.83 -2.65
N TYR A 120 -5.25 -0.97 -1.74
CA TYR A 120 -5.04 -0.09 -0.61
C TYR A 120 -3.62 0.47 -0.68
N ILE A 121 -3.50 1.71 -0.24
CA ILE A 121 -2.22 2.35 0.02
C ILE A 121 -1.88 2.07 1.47
N VAL A 122 -0.75 1.39 1.68
CA VAL A 122 -0.17 1.14 2.98
C VAL A 122 0.90 2.18 3.24
N ASN A 123 0.67 3.01 4.25
CA ASN A 123 1.68 3.86 4.83
C ASN A 123 2.11 3.29 6.19
N GLY A 124 3.37 2.91 6.32
CA GLY A 124 3.83 2.15 7.47
C GLY A 124 5.33 2.23 7.71
N GLN A 125 5.78 1.48 8.72
CA GLN A 125 7.18 1.45 9.13
C GLN A 125 7.64 0.00 9.31
N MET A 126 8.81 -0.32 8.78
CA MET A 126 9.45 -1.62 8.95
C MET A 126 9.74 -1.89 10.43
N THR A 127 9.30 -3.03 10.95
CA THR A 127 9.55 -3.46 12.34
C THR A 127 10.49 -4.64 12.45
N GLY A 128 10.75 -5.33 11.34
CA GLY A 128 11.61 -6.49 11.28
C GLY A 128 11.18 -7.43 10.17
N ILE A 129 11.50 -8.71 10.34
CA ILE A 129 11.14 -9.78 9.41
C ILE A 129 10.31 -10.78 10.19
N ASP A 130 9.16 -11.17 9.63
CA ASP A 130 8.43 -12.31 10.14
C ASP A 130 8.92 -13.54 9.38
N VAL A 131 8.95 -14.67 10.06
CA VAL A 131 8.93 -15.96 9.38
C VAL A 131 7.49 -16.41 9.55
N PRO A 132 6.55 -15.91 8.73
CA PRO A 132 5.20 -16.39 8.86
C PRO A 132 5.28 -17.90 8.61
N TYR A 133 4.56 -18.68 9.41
CA TYR A 133 4.50 -20.14 9.29
C TYR A 133 3.68 -20.50 8.03
N TYR A 134 4.02 -19.91 6.88
CA TYR A 134 3.59 -20.37 5.57
C TYR A 134 4.18 -21.75 5.34
N GLY A 135 3.40 -22.63 4.72
CA GLY A 135 3.84 -23.97 4.34
C GLY A 135 5.03 -24.01 3.38
N ASP A 136 5.48 -22.87 2.84
CA ASP A 136 6.66 -22.76 1.96
C ASP A 136 7.92 -22.19 2.66
N GLY A 137 7.82 -21.68 3.90
CA GLY A 137 8.95 -21.14 4.67
C GLY A 137 9.48 -19.78 4.20
N THR A 138 8.76 -19.04 3.36
CA THR A 138 9.22 -17.72 2.88
C THR A 138 9.00 -16.64 3.95
N ALA A 139 10.10 -16.08 4.47
CA ALA A 139 10.07 -14.97 5.41
C ALA A 139 9.66 -13.66 4.70
N LEU A 140 8.62 -13.00 5.19
CA LEU A 140 8.14 -11.72 4.64
C LEU A 140 8.49 -10.56 5.59
N PRO A 141 8.93 -9.41 5.07
CA PRO A 141 9.16 -8.22 5.88
C PRO A 141 7.87 -7.75 6.58
N MET A 142 8.00 -7.32 7.84
CA MET A 142 6.89 -6.81 8.64
C MET A 142 6.81 -5.30 8.58
N VAL A 143 5.60 -4.81 8.30
CA VAL A 143 5.27 -3.39 8.29
C VAL A 143 4.22 -3.13 9.35
N CYS A 144 4.60 -2.34 10.34
CA CYS A 144 3.64 -1.74 11.23
C CYS A 144 2.82 -0.70 10.45
N VAL A 145 1.52 -0.89 10.41
CA VAL A 145 0.57 -0.01 9.73
C VAL A 145 0.46 1.29 10.50
N LYS A 146 0.69 2.43 9.84
CA LYS A 146 0.39 3.76 10.39
C LYS A 146 -0.89 4.32 9.80
N HIS A 147 -1.12 4.14 8.50
CA HIS A 147 -2.35 4.55 7.83
C HIS A 147 -2.65 3.63 6.62
N LEU A 148 -3.93 3.31 6.42
CA LEU A 148 -4.46 2.61 5.24
C LEU A 148 -5.42 3.54 4.51
N ILE A 149 -5.25 3.68 3.21
CA ILE A 149 -6.17 4.45 2.36
C ILE A 149 -6.70 3.52 1.29
N ASN A 150 -8.01 3.41 1.16
CA ASN A 150 -8.60 2.71 0.03
C ASN A 150 -8.32 3.50 -1.25
N SER A 151 -7.70 2.89 -2.26
CA SER A 151 -7.36 3.62 -3.50
C SER A 151 -8.60 4.14 -4.23
N ALA A 152 -9.77 3.51 -4.03
CA ALA A 152 -11.03 3.97 -4.61
C ALA A 152 -11.54 5.28 -3.97
N ASP A 153 -11.13 5.59 -2.74
CA ASP A 153 -11.49 6.85 -2.07
C ASP A 153 -10.71 8.04 -2.62
N ILE A 154 -9.59 7.78 -3.33
CA ILE A 154 -8.84 8.80 -4.04
C ILE A 154 -9.52 9.08 -5.39
N THR A 155 -10.53 9.93 -5.31
CA THR A 155 -11.32 10.31 -6.49
C THR A 155 -10.53 11.24 -7.41
N ALA A 156 -10.63 10.99 -8.71
CA ALA A 156 -10.10 11.90 -9.72
C ALA A 156 -10.90 13.23 -9.67
N PRO A 157 -10.23 14.40 -9.65
CA PRO A 157 -10.92 15.69 -9.62
C PRO A 157 -11.90 15.85 -10.78
N THR A 158 -13.05 16.47 -10.51
CA THR A 158 -14.00 16.91 -11.55
C THR A 158 -13.51 18.21 -12.18
N LEU A 159 -13.43 18.24 -13.51
CA LEU A 159 -13.00 19.36 -14.31
C LEU A 159 -14.13 20.39 -14.49
N THR A 160 -13.82 21.55 -15.09
CA THR A 160 -14.78 22.64 -15.35
C THR A 160 -15.95 22.25 -16.25
N ASP A 161 -15.76 21.26 -17.12
CA ASP A 161 -16.79 20.71 -18.00
C ASP A 161 -17.66 19.63 -17.33
N GLY A 162 -17.43 19.34 -16.04
CA GLY A 162 -18.17 18.36 -15.26
C GLY A 162 -17.69 16.91 -15.40
N GLN A 163 -16.67 16.64 -16.23
CA GLN A 163 -16.10 15.29 -16.38
C GLN A 163 -14.97 15.05 -15.37
N HIS A 164 -14.72 13.79 -15.00
CA HIS A 164 -13.57 13.46 -14.15
C HIS A 164 -12.26 13.45 -14.95
N ALA A 165 -11.16 13.89 -14.34
CA ALA A 165 -9.86 13.98 -15.01
C ALA A 165 -9.39 12.65 -15.67
N ASN A 166 -9.69 11.51 -15.04
CA ASN A 166 -9.36 10.18 -15.54
C ASN A 166 -10.14 9.76 -16.80
N SER A 167 -11.20 10.48 -17.17
CA SER A 167 -11.92 10.28 -18.44
C SER A 167 -11.24 10.95 -19.63
N GLN A 168 -10.39 11.96 -19.39
CA GLN A 168 -9.73 12.76 -20.43
C GLN A 168 -8.23 12.51 -20.52
N LEU A 169 -7.59 12.13 -19.41
CA LEU A 169 -6.17 11.80 -19.36
C LEU A 169 -6.04 10.39 -18.79
N PRO A 170 -5.59 9.39 -19.57
CA PRO A 170 -5.35 8.06 -19.04
C PRO A 170 -4.18 8.09 -18.04
N LEU A 171 -4.26 7.21 -17.04
CA LEU A 171 -3.16 6.99 -16.12
C LEU A 171 -1.94 6.49 -16.89
N PRO A 172 -0.74 7.07 -16.68
CA PRO A 172 0.48 6.56 -17.28
C PRO A 172 0.70 5.09 -16.90
N ALA A 173 1.43 4.34 -17.75
CA ALA A 173 1.73 2.92 -17.53
C ALA A 173 2.76 2.67 -16.40
N LEU A 174 2.56 3.32 -15.25
CA LEU A 174 3.27 3.11 -14.01
C LEU A 174 2.59 1.98 -13.23
N LYS A 175 3.40 1.08 -12.66
CA LYS A 175 2.92 0.00 -11.80
C LYS A 175 3.31 0.28 -10.35
N PRO A 176 2.49 -0.13 -9.38
CA PRO A 176 2.91 -0.18 -7.98
C PRO A 176 4.24 -0.91 -7.83
N ASN A 177 5.07 -0.46 -6.89
CA ASN A 177 6.30 -1.12 -6.49
C ASN A 177 6.32 -1.34 -4.96
N VAL A 178 7.40 -1.93 -4.45
CA VAL A 178 7.53 -2.31 -3.04
C VAL A 178 7.49 -1.14 -2.05
N GLY A 179 7.68 0.10 -2.51
CA GLY A 179 7.44 1.28 -1.66
C GLY A 179 8.42 1.46 -0.51
N LEU A 180 9.60 0.81 -0.53
CA LEU A 180 10.58 0.87 0.57
C LEU A 180 11.60 2.01 0.36
N SER A 181 12.27 2.02 -0.79
CA SER A 181 13.23 3.08 -1.10
C SER A 181 12.54 4.44 -1.24
N ALA A 182 13.26 5.53 -1.01
CA ALA A 182 12.70 6.87 -1.17
C ALA A 182 12.13 7.09 -2.60
N LYS A 183 12.81 6.58 -3.64
CA LYS A 183 12.33 6.63 -5.02
C LYS A 183 11.05 5.84 -5.23
N ASP A 184 10.95 4.66 -4.62
CA ASP A 184 9.78 3.79 -4.68
C ASP A 184 8.57 4.45 -4.01
N ARG A 185 8.76 4.99 -2.79
CA ARG A 185 7.74 5.78 -2.09
C ARG A 185 7.24 6.94 -2.93
N ALA A 186 8.16 7.70 -3.55
CA ALA A 186 7.81 8.84 -4.38
C ALA A 186 7.01 8.42 -5.61
N SER A 187 7.40 7.30 -6.24
CA SER A 187 6.73 6.75 -7.42
C SER A 187 5.33 6.23 -7.09
N ASN A 188 5.16 5.53 -5.97
CA ASN A 188 3.86 5.07 -5.51
C ASN A 188 2.96 6.26 -5.13
N TYR A 189 3.48 7.29 -4.46
CA TYR A 189 2.71 8.51 -4.16
C TYR A 189 2.29 9.24 -5.44
N PHE A 190 3.20 9.41 -6.41
CA PHE A 190 2.88 9.99 -7.71
C PHE A 190 1.77 9.20 -8.42
N LEU A 191 1.86 7.87 -8.40
CA LEU A 191 0.86 6.99 -9.02
C LEU A 191 -0.52 7.16 -8.37
N SER A 192 -0.60 7.15 -7.04
CA SER A 192 -1.89 7.27 -6.34
C SER A 192 -2.51 8.65 -6.44
N HIS A 193 -1.70 9.71 -6.52
CA HIS A 193 -2.17 11.11 -6.53
C HIS A 193 -2.10 11.77 -7.92
N PHE A 194 -1.84 10.99 -8.98
CA PHE A 194 -1.57 11.50 -10.33
C PHE A 194 -2.59 12.55 -10.78
N TYR A 195 -3.89 12.26 -10.62
CA TYR A 195 -4.94 13.19 -11.06
C TYR A 195 -5.03 14.48 -10.24
N GLN A 196 -4.62 14.46 -8.98
CA GLN A 196 -4.57 15.67 -8.15
C GLN A 196 -3.34 16.53 -8.50
N ILE A 197 -2.28 15.91 -9.01
CA ILE A 197 -1.04 16.57 -9.43
C ILE A 197 -1.21 17.30 -10.77
N VAL A 198 -1.92 16.68 -11.72
CA VAL A 198 -2.06 17.18 -13.11
C VAL A 198 -3.21 18.15 -13.31
N VAL A 199 -4.04 18.37 -12.30
CA VAL A 199 -5.19 19.29 -12.34
C VAL A 199 -4.86 20.59 -11.62
N THR A 200 -5.20 21.72 -12.25
CA THR A 200 -5.01 23.08 -11.72
C THR A 200 -6.07 23.45 -10.68
N ASN A 201 -5.88 24.58 -9.99
CA ASN A 201 -6.91 25.13 -9.10
C ASN A 201 -8.19 25.50 -9.86
N GLU A 202 -8.05 25.90 -11.12
CA GLU A 202 -9.13 26.21 -12.06
C GLU A 202 -9.83 24.96 -12.59
N ARG A 203 -9.49 23.76 -12.10
CA ARG A 203 -10.06 22.47 -12.50
C ARG A 203 -9.89 22.18 -13.99
N THR A 204 -8.70 22.47 -14.50
CA THR A 204 -8.28 22.14 -15.88
C THR A 204 -7.05 21.23 -15.85
N LEU A 205 -6.85 20.42 -16.89
CA LEU A 205 -5.65 19.60 -17.05
C LEU A 205 -4.46 20.46 -17.52
N LEU A 206 -3.31 20.28 -16.89
CA LEU A 206 -2.04 20.94 -17.29
C LEU A 206 -1.46 20.38 -18.60
N LEU A 207 -1.84 19.15 -18.95
CA LEU A 207 -1.34 18.41 -20.09
C LEU A 207 -2.46 17.51 -20.66
N LYS A 208 -2.42 17.30 -21.97
CA LYS A 208 -3.42 16.49 -22.69
C LYS A 208 -3.06 15.00 -22.75
N ASP A 209 -1.77 14.68 -22.65
CA ASP A 209 -1.25 13.32 -22.71
C ASP A 209 0.11 13.23 -22.00
N VAL A 210 0.50 12.00 -21.63
CA VAL A 210 1.83 11.69 -21.06
C VAL A 210 2.46 10.59 -21.91
N GLN A 211 3.56 10.91 -22.60
CA GLN A 211 4.36 9.96 -23.38
C GLN A 211 5.51 9.37 -22.57
N ALA A 212 6.12 10.18 -21.71
CA ALA A 212 7.26 9.76 -20.92
C ALA A 212 7.25 10.41 -19.54
N ILE A 213 7.76 9.65 -18.56
CA ILE A 213 8.00 10.12 -17.20
C ILE A 213 9.46 9.82 -16.89
N HIS A 214 10.20 10.86 -16.53
CA HIS A 214 11.55 10.74 -16.01
C HIS A 214 11.54 11.11 -14.53
N VAL A 215 12.22 10.32 -13.69
CA VAL A 215 12.28 10.54 -12.24
C VAL A 215 13.74 10.68 -11.83
N GLN A 216 14.08 11.80 -11.21
CA GLN A 216 15.43 12.07 -10.72
C GLN A 216 15.41 12.62 -9.29
N PRO A 217 16.45 12.37 -8.47
CA PRO A 217 16.58 13.03 -7.18
C PRO A 217 16.63 14.55 -7.34
N SER A 218 15.93 15.28 -6.47
CA SER A 218 16.01 16.72 -6.38
C SER A 218 17.05 17.09 -5.31
N ASN A 219 18.16 17.69 -5.74
CA ASN A 219 19.24 18.12 -4.85
C ASN A 219 19.05 19.56 -4.32
N ALA A 220 17.82 20.10 -4.41
CA ALA A 220 17.53 21.46 -3.99
C ALA A 220 17.76 21.68 -2.48
N GLU A 221 17.50 20.66 -1.65
CA GLU A 221 17.72 20.68 -0.21
C GLU A 221 18.43 19.39 0.25
N PRO A 222 19.69 19.44 0.72
CA PRO A 222 20.48 18.23 1.03
C PRO A 222 19.89 17.29 2.09
N VAL A 223 19.05 17.82 2.98
CA VAL A 223 18.44 17.05 4.09
C VAL A 223 17.14 16.39 3.66
N ARG A 224 16.57 16.79 2.52
CA ARG A 224 15.29 16.26 2.03
C ARG A 224 15.52 15.13 1.04
N GLN A 225 14.72 14.07 1.19
CA GLN A 225 14.56 13.06 0.16
C GLN A 225 13.43 13.49 -0.76
N SER A 226 13.76 14.24 -1.81
CA SER A 226 12.80 14.74 -2.79
C SER A 226 13.13 14.21 -4.18
N PHE A 227 12.11 13.94 -4.99
CA PHE A 227 12.25 13.45 -6.35
C PHE A 227 11.46 14.34 -7.31
N GLU A 228 12.13 14.77 -8.38
CA GLU A 228 11.52 15.51 -9.48
C GLU A 228 10.98 14.53 -10.53
N PHE A 229 9.70 14.67 -10.84
CA PHE A 229 8.99 13.95 -11.88
C PHE A 229 8.83 14.86 -13.08
N ILE A 230 9.50 14.52 -14.19
CA ILE A 230 9.45 15.26 -15.45
C ILE A 230 8.57 14.49 -16.42
N LEU A 231 7.41 15.07 -16.74
CA LEU A 231 6.43 14.54 -17.68
C LEU A 231 6.67 15.17 -19.06
N THR A 232 6.68 14.36 -20.10
CA THR A 232 6.76 14.81 -21.49
C THR A 232 5.48 14.41 -22.24
N ASN A 233 4.85 15.36 -22.92
CA ASN A 233 3.67 15.11 -23.75
C ASN A 233 4.05 14.82 -25.22
N SER A 234 3.04 14.54 -26.06
CA SER A 234 3.20 14.29 -27.50
C SER A 234 3.84 15.45 -28.27
N GLU A 235 3.59 16.69 -27.83
CA GLU A 235 4.17 17.92 -28.39
C GLU A 235 5.61 18.20 -27.90
N ARG A 236 6.21 17.27 -27.12
CA ARG A 236 7.54 17.40 -26.49
C ARG A 236 7.66 18.53 -25.47
N MET A 237 6.54 19.11 -25.05
CA MET A 237 6.49 20.01 -23.91
C MET A 237 6.74 19.22 -22.63
N ARG A 238 7.52 19.81 -21.73
CA ARG A 238 7.91 19.19 -20.47
C ARG A 238 7.28 19.93 -19.31
N TYR A 239 6.87 19.17 -18.31
CA TYR A 239 6.34 19.67 -17.04
C TYR A 239 7.04 18.94 -15.90
N ALA A 240 7.30 19.64 -14.80
CA ALA A 240 7.94 19.05 -13.64
C ALA A 240 7.19 19.38 -12.36
N CYS A 241 7.09 18.39 -11.48
CA CYS A 241 6.71 18.54 -10.08
C CYS A 241 7.71 17.80 -9.20
N SER A 242 7.82 18.19 -7.95
CA SER A 242 8.64 17.49 -6.95
C SER A 242 7.76 16.86 -5.88
N ILE A 243 8.14 15.67 -5.45
CA ILE A 243 7.50 14.94 -4.34
C ILE A 243 8.56 14.72 -3.26
N ASP A 244 8.25 15.20 -2.06
CA ASP A 244 9.05 14.98 -0.86
C ASP A 244 8.56 13.71 -0.16
N VAL A 245 9.51 12.83 0.18
CA VAL A 245 9.28 11.57 0.89
C VAL A 245 10.17 11.45 2.13
N THR A 246 10.72 12.55 2.62
CA THR A 246 11.68 12.59 3.74
C THR A 246 11.09 11.93 4.99
N ASN A 247 9.80 12.15 5.23
CA ASN A 247 9.08 11.63 6.39
C ASN A 247 8.00 10.62 5.99
N GLN A 248 7.32 10.06 6.99
CA GLN A 248 6.28 9.04 6.84
C GLN A 248 5.17 9.42 5.85
N TYR A 249 4.86 10.71 5.71
CA TYR A 249 3.75 11.18 4.87
C TYR A 249 4.31 11.97 3.69
N PRO A 250 4.39 11.36 2.49
CA PRO A 250 4.81 12.06 1.30
C PRO A 250 3.86 13.19 0.91
N PHE A 251 4.39 14.20 0.23
CA PHE A 251 3.60 15.31 -0.31
C PHE A 251 4.25 15.93 -1.54
N VAL A 252 3.42 16.60 -2.36
CA VAL A 252 3.89 17.40 -3.49
C VAL A 252 4.58 18.66 -2.95
N SER A 253 5.89 18.75 -3.11
CA SER A 253 6.71 19.88 -2.64
C SER A 253 6.81 21.00 -3.68
N SER A 254 6.65 20.70 -4.97
CA SER A 254 6.46 21.70 -6.02
C SER A 254 5.36 21.27 -6.99
N ARG A 255 4.47 22.20 -7.32
CA ARG A 255 3.34 21.94 -8.23
C ARG A 255 3.84 21.68 -9.65
N LEU A 256 3.10 20.85 -10.38
CA LEU A 256 3.39 20.58 -11.79
C LEU A 256 3.36 21.89 -12.59
N SER A 257 4.48 22.21 -13.24
CA SER A 257 4.66 23.45 -13.97
C SER A 257 5.56 23.25 -15.20
N PRO A 258 5.50 24.12 -16.22
CA PRO A 258 6.36 24.01 -17.40
C PRO A 258 7.84 23.93 -17.03
N PHE A 259 8.55 22.95 -17.58
CA PHE A 259 9.95 22.67 -17.30
C PHE A 259 10.83 23.05 -18.49
N ALA A 260 11.57 24.15 -18.37
CA ALA A 260 12.67 24.48 -19.26
C ALA A 260 13.96 23.94 -18.63
N LYS A 261 14.67 23.06 -19.33
CA LYS A 261 16.00 22.62 -18.88
C LYS A 261 16.90 23.87 -18.86
N SER A 262 17.47 24.23 -17.72
CA SER A 262 18.58 25.19 -17.72
C SER A 262 19.73 24.54 -18.49
N ASN A 263 20.21 25.21 -19.54
CA ASN A 263 21.36 24.77 -20.33
C ASN A 263 22.61 24.64 -19.46
#